data_AF-A0A2K3MJV6-F1
#
_entry.id   AF-A0A2K3MJV6-F1
#
_cell.length_a   1.000
_cell.length_b   1.000
_cell.length_c   1.000
_cell.angle_alpha   90.00
_cell.angle_beta   90.00
_cell.angle_gamma   90.00
#
_symmetry.space_group_name_H-M   'P 1'
#
loop_
_entity.id
_entity.type
_entity.pdbx_description
1 polymer ?
#
loop_
_entity_poly.entity_id
_entity_poly.type
_entity_poly.pdbx_seq_one_letter_code
_entity_poly.pdbx_strand_id
1 'polypeptide(L)'
;MCFRPPTCWRYCFGSMIDLLENCVPHYHTFIENELRKKQERIDDKKTNWTKDDKASDCSENMCKSFLEFVRERFLEIALPLRKCISVLHTHVAKSYIGEDIIEGLVGLVHSIDSFQSLLLQTNIVSEVLEQLFCPPERQQPFSFESSEGAEYLLNNRRIECLYSLITLEDSLGKLDWPDVTHEETIRVFCLQTSSLIFSTASSSFKLHSVAMKPLNVLVVDEAAQLKECESIIPLLLKDINHGILVGDERQLPAMVESNVSLGVGYGRSLFE
;
A
#
# COMPACT_ATOMS: atom_id res chain seq x y z
N MET A 1 6.75 0.39 -3.80
CA MET A 1 5.93 -0.69 -4.38
C MET A 1 5.58 -1.64 -3.24
N CYS A 2 4.30 -1.83 -2.95
CA CYS A 2 3.82 -2.55 -1.75
C CYS A 2 4.14 -4.05 -1.72
N PHE A 3 4.77 -4.56 -2.77
CA PHE A 3 5.16 -5.96 -2.90
C PHE A 3 6.68 -6.17 -2.95
N ARG A 4 7.49 -5.09 -2.95
CA ARG A 4 8.96 -5.19 -2.98
C ARG A 4 9.57 -4.57 -1.72
N PRO A 5 10.52 -5.26 -1.05
CA PRO A 5 11.27 -4.67 0.05
C PRO A 5 12.02 -3.40 -0.37
N PRO A 6 12.23 -2.42 0.54
CA PRO A 6 11.77 -2.39 1.94
C PRO A 6 10.32 -1.89 2.11
N THR A 7 9.64 -1.48 1.03
CA THR A 7 8.28 -0.89 1.10
C THR A 7 7.16 -1.92 0.99
N CYS A 8 7.41 -3.18 1.35
CA CYS A 8 6.40 -4.24 1.27
C CYS A 8 5.31 -4.02 2.32
N TRP A 9 4.07 -4.41 2.04
CA TRP A 9 2.95 -4.21 2.97
C TRP A 9 3.19 -4.86 4.32
N ARG A 10 3.77 -6.07 4.36
CA ARG A 10 4.17 -6.74 5.62
C ARG A 10 5.13 -5.90 6.43
N TYR A 11 6.08 -5.23 5.78
CA TYR A 11 7.00 -4.33 6.47
C TYR A 11 6.28 -3.10 7.01
N CYS A 12 5.39 -2.49 6.23
CA CYS A 12 4.64 -1.30 6.67
C CYS A 12 3.70 -1.61 7.85
N PHE A 13 2.98 -2.73 7.80
CA PHE A 13 2.11 -3.19 8.88
C PHE A 13 2.95 -3.57 10.10
N GLY A 14 3.95 -4.44 9.92
CA GLY A 14 4.86 -4.86 10.98
C GLY A 14 5.58 -3.70 11.67
N SER A 15 6.04 -2.68 10.93
CA SER A 15 6.69 -1.50 11.53
C SER A 15 5.74 -0.70 12.41
N MET A 16 4.47 -0.57 12.02
CA MET A 16 3.48 0.14 12.85
C MET A 16 3.06 -0.70 14.06
N ILE A 17 2.86 -2.01 13.88
CA ILE A 17 2.58 -2.95 14.97
C ILE A 17 3.71 -2.88 16.00
N ASP A 18 4.96 -3.00 15.56
CA ASP A 18 6.14 -2.96 16.40
C ASP A 18 6.31 -1.60 17.12
N LEU A 19 5.99 -0.49 16.44
CA LEU A 19 5.95 0.82 17.10
C LEU A 19 4.89 0.87 18.20
N LEU A 20 3.68 0.37 17.93
CA LEU A 20 2.59 0.43 18.90
C LEU A 20 2.79 -0.55 20.06
N GLU A 21 3.39 -1.71 19.83
CA GLU A 21 3.57 -2.76 20.84
C GLU A 21 4.90 -2.63 21.62
N ASN A 22 6.00 -2.36 20.93
CA ASN A 22 7.37 -2.45 21.48
C ASN A 22 8.09 -1.09 21.58
N CYS A 23 7.36 0.03 21.60
CA CYS A 23 7.96 1.38 21.59
C CYS A 23 8.98 1.63 22.72
N VAL A 24 8.69 1.14 23.93
CA VAL A 24 9.51 1.40 25.13
C VAL A 24 10.92 0.82 25.00
N PRO A 25 11.11 -0.48 24.67
CA PRO A 25 12.43 -1.02 24.33
C PRO A 25 13.18 -0.23 23.25
N HIS A 26 12.48 0.20 22.18
CA HIS A 26 13.09 0.99 21.10
C HIS A 26 13.59 2.34 21.60
N TYR A 27 12.82 2.98 22.47
CA TYR A 27 13.21 4.24 23.09
C TYR A 27 14.44 4.07 24.00
N HIS A 28 14.48 3.07 24.87
CA HIS A 28 15.65 2.83 25.71
C HIS A 28 16.91 2.56 24.90
N THR A 29 16.79 1.77 23.83
CA THR A 29 17.89 1.52 22.88
C THR A 29 18.33 2.81 22.19
N PHE A 30 17.39 3.68 21.81
CA PHE A 30 17.69 5.00 21.25
C PHE A 30 18.47 5.87 22.24
N ILE A 31 18.03 5.95 23.50
CA ILE A 31 18.70 6.71 24.56
C ILE A 31 20.11 6.19 24.80
N GLU A 32 20.29 4.87 24.92
CA GLU A 32 21.61 4.25 25.13
C GLU A 32 22.58 4.58 23.99
N ASN A 33 22.11 4.50 22.74
CA ASN A 33 22.92 4.86 21.58
C ASN A 33 23.29 6.34 21.55
N GLU A 34 22.38 7.23 21.93
CA GLU A 34 22.67 8.67 22.04
C GLU A 34 23.67 8.98 23.15
N LEU A 35 23.58 8.27 24.29
CA LEU A 35 24.56 8.37 25.37
C LEU A 35 25.95 7.87 24.92
N ARG A 36 26.03 6.74 24.20
CA ARG A 36 27.28 6.22 23.66
C ARG A 36 27.94 7.22 22.70
N LYS A 37 27.18 7.79 21.76
CA LYS A 37 27.68 8.83 20.84
C LYS A 37 28.19 10.06 21.56
N LYS A 38 27.54 10.45 22.68
CA LYS A 38 28.01 11.57 23.51
C LYS A 38 29.34 11.25 24.18
N GLN A 39 29.49 10.03 24.69
CA GLN A 39 30.75 9.58 25.32
C GLN A 39 31.91 9.52 24.32
N GLU A 40 31.70 8.96 23.12
CA GLU A 40 32.69 8.92 22.04
C GLU A 40 33.19 10.33 21.67
N ARG A 41 32.27 11.32 21.55
CA ARG A 41 32.64 12.72 21.27
C ARG A 41 33.45 13.38 22.38
N ILE A 42 33.24 12.99 23.64
CA ILE A 42 34.02 13.50 24.78
C ILE A 42 35.44 12.92 24.75
N ASP A 43 35.57 11.64 24.40
CA ASP A 43 36.86 10.95 24.35
C ASP A 43 37.71 11.40 23.14
N ASP A 44 37.08 11.69 22.00
CA ASP A 44 37.72 12.32 20.82
C ASP A 44 38.21 13.75 21.11
N LYS A 45 37.43 14.54 21.86
CA LYS A 45 37.85 15.87 22.32
C LYS A 45 39.00 15.80 23.33
N LYS A 46 39.09 14.72 24.12
CA LYS A 46 40.19 14.49 25.06
C LYS A 46 41.49 14.05 24.41
N THR A 47 41.43 13.41 23.24
CA THR A 47 42.62 12.99 22.49
C THR A 47 43.20 14.10 21.60
N ASN A 48 42.40 15.08 21.19
CA ASN A 48 42.82 16.23 20.35
C ASN A 48 43.13 17.52 21.13
N TRP A 49 43.85 17.43 22.27
CA TRP A 49 44.28 18.62 23.02
C TRP A 49 45.41 19.38 22.30
N THR A 50 45.08 20.12 21.23
CA THR A 50 45.83 21.33 20.85
C THR A 50 45.20 22.51 21.58
N LYS A 51 46.00 23.14 22.44
CA LYS A 51 45.66 24.34 23.20
C LYS A 51 45.20 25.45 22.25
N ASP A 52 43.92 25.79 22.27
CA ASP A 52 43.47 27.18 22.30
C ASP A 52 41.97 27.22 22.62
N ASP A 53 41.65 27.96 23.67
CA ASP A 53 40.34 28.10 24.25
C ASP A 53 39.37 28.82 23.31
N LYS A 54 38.17 28.23 23.17
CA LYS A 54 36.91 28.97 23.34
C LYS A 54 35.87 27.97 23.80
N ALA A 55 35.28 28.25 24.96
CA ALA A 55 34.10 27.58 25.48
C ALA A 55 32.95 27.74 24.47
N SER A 56 32.91 26.83 23.50
CA SER A 56 31.76 26.65 22.62
C SER A 56 30.68 26.03 23.48
N ASP A 57 29.69 26.87 23.77
CA ASP A 57 28.37 26.56 24.29
C ASP A 57 27.97 25.11 23.95
N CYS A 58 28.05 24.23 24.94
CA CYS A 58 27.68 22.82 24.84
C CYS A 58 26.32 22.60 25.53
N SER A 59 25.47 23.63 25.48
CA SER A 59 24.11 23.57 25.98
C SER A 59 23.23 22.80 24.98
N GLU A 60 22.72 21.68 25.48
CA GLU A 60 21.41 21.11 25.13
C GLU A 60 21.25 20.48 23.74
N ASN A 61 21.86 19.31 23.54
CA ASN A 61 21.13 18.22 22.87
C ASN A 61 20.60 17.29 23.97
N MET A 62 19.60 17.77 24.72
CA MET A 62 18.83 16.92 25.63
C MET A 62 18.31 15.73 24.83
N CYS A 63 18.47 14.52 25.36
CA CYS A 63 17.90 13.36 24.69
C CYS A 63 16.39 13.58 24.55
N LYS A 64 15.83 13.29 23.37
CA LYS A 64 14.39 13.46 23.11
C LYS A 64 13.60 12.76 24.21
N SER A 65 12.55 13.41 24.67
CA SER A 65 11.59 12.78 25.58
C SER A 65 10.89 11.59 24.89
N PHE A 66 10.28 10.69 25.67
CA PHE A 66 9.55 9.55 25.11
C PHE A 66 8.41 10.03 24.17
N LEU A 67 7.68 11.08 24.57
CA LEU A 67 6.63 11.67 23.74
C LEU A 67 7.14 12.19 22.39
N GLU A 68 8.26 12.92 22.38
CA GLU A 68 8.86 13.42 21.14
C GLU A 68 9.34 12.27 20.26
N PHE A 69 9.99 11.26 20.85
CA PHE A 69 10.43 10.07 20.15
C PHE A 69 9.26 9.34 19.48
N VAL A 70 8.18 9.07 20.21
CA VAL A 70 6.99 8.37 19.69
C VAL A 70 6.35 9.18 18.57
N ARG A 71 6.19 10.50 18.73
CA ARG A 71 5.58 11.38 17.71
C ARG A 71 6.35 11.36 16.40
N GLU A 72 7.66 11.52 16.46
CA GLU A 72 8.50 11.50 15.25
C GLU A 72 8.45 10.14 14.57
N ARG A 73 8.67 9.05 15.31
CA ARG A 73 8.64 7.69 14.76
C ARG A 73 7.28 7.33 14.18
N PHE A 74 6.21 7.75 14.84
CA PHE A 74 4.86 7.53 14.35
C PHE A 74 4.65 8.21 13.00
N LEU A 75 5.04 9.47 12.84
CA LEU A 75 4.90 10.19 11.57
C LEU A 75 5.74 9.56 10.45
N GLU A 76 6.96 9.11 10.76
CA GLU A 76 7.84 8.41 9.83
C GLU A 76 7.22 7.11 9.30
N ILE A 77 6.55 6.34 10.17
CA ILE A 77 6.00 5.02 9.83
C ILE A 77 4.58 5.12 9.25
N ALA A 78 3.77 6.07 9.72
CA ALA A 78 2.38 6.21 9.30
C ALA A 78 2.25 6.63 7.82
N LEU A 79 3.19 7.41 7.28
CA LEU A 79 3.16 7.84 5.89
C LEU A 79 3.37 6.66 4.89
N PRO A 80 4.41 5.82 5.02
CA PRO A 80 4.53 4.58 4.24
C PRO A 80 3.33 3.65 4.38
N LEU A 81 2.78 3.51 5.60
CA LEU A 81 1.61 2.65 5.83
C LEU A 81 0.37 3.15 5.09
N ARG A 82 0.04 4.44 5.18
CA ARG A 82 -1.09 5.03 4.43
C ARG A 82 -0.92 4.87 2.92
N LYS A 83 0.28 5.12 2.39
CA LYS A 83 0.59 4.89 0.97
C LYS A 83 0.39 3.42 0.61
N CYS A 84 0.79 2.51 1.49
CA CYS A 84 0.62 1.09 1.28
C CYS A 84 -0.86 0.68 1.22
N ILE A 85 -1.64 1.12 2.20
CA ILE A 85 -3.08 0.88 2.25
C ILE A 85 -3.78 1.45 1.02
N SER A 86 -3.42 2.67 0.61
CA SER A 86 -3.96 3.31 -0.59
C SER A 86 -3.71 2.46 -1.83
N VAL A 87 -2.49 1.94 -2.02
CA VAL A 87 -2.17 1.10 -3.18
C VAL A 87 -2.94 -0.22 -3.16
N LEU A 88 -3.04 -0.87 -1.99
CA LEU A 88 -3.84 -2.10 -1.85
C LEU A 88 -5.31 -1.84 -2.19
N HIS A 89 -5.86 -0.73 -1.72
CA HIS A 89 -7.25 -0.34 -1.93
C HIS A 89 -7.56 0.04 -3.40
N THR A 90 -6.64 0.71 -4.10
CA THR A 90 -6.90 1.25 -5.45
C THR A 90 -6.42 0.37 -6.59
N HIS A 91 -5.35 -0.41 -6.40
CA HIS A 91 -4.67 -1.10 -7.50
C HIS A 91 -4.79 -2.62 -7.45
N VAL A 92 -5.32 -3.19 -6.37
CA VAL A 92 -5.61 -4.62 -6.31
C VAL A 92 -7.10 -4.82 -6.53
N ALA A 93 -7.45 -5.83 -7.33
CA ALA A 93 -8.83 -6.10 -7.67
C ALA A 93 -9.66 -6.41 -6.42
N LYS A 94 -10.82 -5.75 -6.30
CA LYS A 94 -11.77 -6.00 -5.20
C LYS A 94 -12.23 -7.45 -5.13
N SER A 95 -12.42 -8.08 -6.29
CA SER A 95 -12.78 -9.49 -6.42
C SER A 95 -11.74 -10.44 -5.84
N TYR A 96 -10.49 -9.99 -5.71
CA TYR A 96 -9.39 -10.78 -5.19
C TYR A 96 -9.15 -10.53 -3.70
N ILE A 97 -9.15 -9.28 -3.24
CA ILE A 97 -8.95 -8.95 -1.81
C ILE A 97 -10.21 -9.22 -0.97
N GLY A 98 -11.41 -9.03 -1.53
CA GLY A 98 -12.67 -9.10 -0.80
C GLY A 98 -13.08 -7.76 -0.17
N GLU A 99 -14.38 -7.51 -0.09
CA GLU A 99 -14.93 -6.24 0.41
C GLU A 99 -14.64 -6.02 1.91
N ASP A 100 -14.70 -7.08 2.73
CA ASP A 100 -14.43 -7.00 4.17
C ASP A 100 -13.02 -6.46 4.48
N ILE A 101 -12.01 -6.92 3.72
CA ILE A 101 -10.63 -6.46 3.89
C ILE A 101 -10.51 -5.00 3.41
N ILE A 102 -11.20 -4.62 2.33
CA ILE A 102 -11.21 -3.24 1.82
C ILE A 102 -11.82 -2.28 2.85
N GLU A 103 -12.97 -2.64 3.44
CA GLU A 103 -13.61 -1.86 4.49
C GLU A 103 -12.71 -1.77 5.73
N GLY A 104 -12.07 -2.88 6.11
CA GLY A 104 -11.11 -2.89 7.20
C GLY A 104 -9.89 -1.99 6.94
N LEU A 105 -9.34 -1.99 5.72
CA LEU A 105 -8.25 -1.10 5.31
C LEU A 105 -8.64 0.38 5.42
N VAL A 106 -9.86 0.73 4.97
CA VAL A 106 -10.40 2.09 5.11
C VAL A 106 -10.57 2.43 6.60
N GLY A 107 -11.13 1.54 7.40
CA GLY A 107 -11.28 1.71 8.85
C GLY A 107 -9.95 1.92 9.56
N LEU A 108 -8.90 1.18 9.16
CA LEU A 108 -7.56 1.32 9.70
C LEU A 108 -6.97 2.71 9.44
N VAL A 109 -7.15 3.28 8.24
CA VAL A 109 -6.68 4.65 7.95
C VAL A 109 -7.34 5.66 8.90
N HIS A 110 -8.66 5.56 9.10
CA HIS A 110 -9.37 6.42 10.05
C HIS A 110 -8.88 6.24 11.48
N SER A 111 -8.60 5.00 11.90
CA SER A 111 -8.08 4.70 13.24
C SER A 111 -6.69 5.31 13.45
N ILE A 112 -5.79 5.18 12.46
CA ILE A 112 -4.46 5.80 12.48
C ILE A 112 -4.55 7.32 12.53
N ASP A 113 -5.46 7.93 11.76
CA ASP A 113 -5.67 9.40 11.75
C ASP A 113 -6.21 9.90 13.09
N SER A 114 -7.14 9.15 13.70
CA SER A 114 -7.67 9.44 15.03
C SER A 114 -6.56 9.34 16.09
N PHE A 115 -5.78 8.27 16.07
CA PHE A 115 -4.65 8.09 16.98
C PHE A 115 -3.58 9.17 16.81
N GLN A 116 -3.23 9.51 15.56
CA GLN A 116 -2.29 10.61 15.27
C GLN A 116 -2.76 11.93 15.86
N SER A 117 -4.05 12.25 15.69
CA SER A 117 -4.62 13.50 16.18
C SER A 117 -4.51 13.59 17.71
N LEU A 118 -4.86 12.51 18.42
CA LEU A 118 -4.71 12.44 19.87
C LEU A 118 -3.25 12.52 20.31
N LEU A 119 -2.36 11.77 19.66
CA LEU A 119 -0.93 11.74 20.00
C LEU A 119 -0.28 13.13 19.86
N LEU A 120 -0.68 13.92 18.86
CA LEU A 120 -0.13 15.25 18.60
C LEU A 120 -0.78 16.36 19.44
N GLN A 121 -2.07 16.26 19.75
CA GLN A 121 -2.80 17.31 20.48
C GLN A 121 -2.66 17.21 21.99
N THR A 122 -2.44 16.00 22.52
CA THR A 122 -2.44 15.78 23.96
C THR A 122 -1.09 16.17 24.59
N ASN A 123 -1.12 16.92 25.69
CA ASN A 123 0.08 17.25 26.46
C ASN A 123 0.30 16.20 27.56
N ILE A 124 0.54 14.96 27.15
CA ILE A 124 0.74 13.83 28.06
C ILE A 124 2.17 13.88 28.60
N VAL A 125 2.31 13.66 29.90
CA VAL A 125 3.61 13.54 30.57
C VAL A 125 4.31 12.28 30.07
N SER A 126 5.59 12.37 29.70
CA SER A 126 6.31 11.29 29.01
C SER A 126 6.34 9.98 29.81
N GLU A 127 6.48 10.08 31.13
CA GLU A 127 6.47 8.95 32.05
C GLU A 127 5.13 8.21 32.03
N VAL A 128 4.02 8.94 31.91
CA VAL A 128 2.68 8.35 31.81
C VAL A 128 2.51 7.66 30.46
N LEU A 129 2.93 8.31 29.37
CA LEU A 129 2.90 7.69 28.04
C LEU A 129 3.75 6.42 27.98
N GLU A 130 4.93 6.42 28.60
CA GLU A 130 5.81 5.26 28.68
C GLU A 130 5.13 4.09 29.40
N GLN A 131 4.42 4.36 30.50
CA GLN A 131 3.62 3.35 31.21
C GLN A 131 2.49 2.79 30.34
N LEU A 132 1.81 3.61 29.52
CA LEU A 132 0.76 3.13 28.62
C LEU A 132 1.31 2.17 27.56
N PHE A 133 2.53 2.41 27.08
CA PHE A 133 3.20 1.57 26.10
C PHE A 133 3.92 0.35 26.70
N CYS A 134 4.04 0.26 28.03
CA CYS A 134 4.58 -0.92 28.69
C CYS A 134 3.67 -2.15 28.52
N PRO A 135 4.24 -3.37 28.42
CA PRO A 135 3.47 -4.61 28.44
C PRO A 135 2.66 -4.76 29.74
N PRO A 136 1.52 -5.46 29.73
CA PRO A 136 0.64 -5.63 30.89
C PRO A 136 1.36 -6.15 32.14
N GLU A 137 2.41 -6.96 31.97
CA GLU A 137 3.17 -7.54 33.09
C GLU A 137 4.02 -6.51 33.84
N ARG A 138 4.32 -5.36 33.23
CA ARG A 138 5.15 -4.28 33.81
C ARG A 138 4.35 -3.03 34.13
N GLN A 139 3.08 -2.99 33.76
CA GLN A 139 2.18 -1.91 34.12
C GLN A 139 1.97 -1.94 35.63
N GLN A 140 2.35 -0.86 36.32
CA GLN A 140 1.86 -0.67 37.68
C GLN A 140 0.33 -0.51 37.63
N PRO A 141 -0.40 -0.88 38.70
CA PRO A 141 -1.84 -0.64 38.80
C PRO A 141 -2.09 0.87 38.87
N PHE A 142 -2.02 1.55 37.73
CA PHE A 142 -2.53 2.88 37.55
C PHE A 142 -4.05 2.74 37.44
N SER A 143 -4.74 3.12 38.52
CA SER A 143 -6.14 3.46 38.41
C SER A 143 -6.22 4.69 37.51
N PHE A 144 -6.71 4.52 36.28
CA PHE A 144 -7.30 5.65 35.56
C PHE A 144 -8.40 6.20 36.46
N GLU A 145 -8.12 7.28 37.20
CA GLU A 145 -9.12 7.91 38.06
C GLU A 145 -10.28 8.50 37.24
N SER A 146 -10.16 8.55 35.91
CA SER A 146 -11.25 8.88 35.00
C SER A 146 -11.22 8.03 33.71
N SER A 147 -12.37 7.46 33.36
CA SER A 147 -12.63 6.77 32.07
C SER A 147 -12.69 7.74 30.87
N GLU A 148 -12.36 9.02 31.06
CA GLU A 148 -12.52 10.10 30.07
C GLU A 148 -11.23 10.91 29.84
N GLY A 149 -10.12 10.56 30.54
CA GLY A 149 -8.84 11.25 30.37
C GLY A 149 -8.25 11.07 28.97
N ALA A 150 -7.51 12.08 28.50
CA ALA A 150 -6.83 12.06 27.20
C ALA A 150 -5.90 10.85 27.01
N GLU A 151 -5.27 10.40 28.10
CA GLU A 151 -4.41 9.21 28.17
C GLU A 151 -5.17 7.91 27.95
N TYR A 152 -6.37 7.78 28.54
CA TYR A 152 -7.24 6.62 28.37
C TYR A 152 -7.74 6.52 26.93
N LEU A 153 -8.18 7.64 26.36
CA LEU A 153 -8.60 7.73 24.96
C LEU A 153 -7.46 7.37 24.00
N LEU A 154 -6.25 7.88 24.26
CA LEU A 154 -5.07 7.55 23.46
C LEU A 154 -4.74 6.04 23.53
N ASN A 155 -4.77 5.45 24.72
CA ASN A 155 -4.49 4.03 24.89
C ASN A 155 -5.55 3.14 24.23
N ASN A 156 -6.83 3.50 24.35
CA ASN A 156 -7.90 2.79 23.64
C ASN A 156 -7.71 2.85 22.13
N ARG A 157 -7.41 4.02 21.57
CA ARG A 157 -7.15 4.16 20.13
C ARG A 157 -5.91 3.39 19.69
N ARG A 158 -4.86 3.34 20.53
CA ARG A 158 -3.69 2.47 20.30
C ARG A 158 -4.09 1.00 20.20
N ILE A 159 -4.87 0.49 21.17
CA ILE A 159 -5.31 -0.91 21.20
C ILE A 159 -6.18 -1.24 19.99
N GLU A 160 -7.12 -0.36 19.63
CA GLU A 160 -7.95 -0.51 18.44
C GLU A 160 -7.11 -0.53 17.15
N CYS A 161 -6.16 0.40 17.00
CA CYS A 161 -5.21 0.39 15.88
C CYS A 161 -4.45 -0.93 15.79
N LEU A 162 -3.90 -1.40 16.92
CA LEU A 162 -3.11 -2.63 16.98
C LEU A 162 -3.95 -3.85 16.60
N TYR A 163 -5.16 -3.96 17.14
CA TYR A 163 -6.09 -5.04 16.81
C TYR A 163 -6.44 -5.05 15.31
N SER A 164 -6.76 -3.88 14.75
CA SER A 164 -7.05 -3.76 13.31
C SER A 164 -5.83 -4.11 12.45
N LEU A 165 -4.64 -3.66 12.82
CA LEU A 165 -3.39 -3.96 12.11
C LEU A 165 -3.12 -5.46 12.08
N ILE A 166 -3.16 -6.14 13.22
CA ILE A 166 -2.89 -7.59 13.32
C ILE A 166 -3.94 -8.39 12.55
N THR A 167 -5.22 -8.04 12.71
CA THR A 167 -6.32 -8.74 12.03
C THR A 167 -6.21 -8.61 10.51
N LEU A 168 -5.91 -7.40 10.02
CA LEU A 168 -5.72 -7.15 8.59
C LEU A 168 -4.43 -7.78 8.05
N GLU A 169 -3.34 -7.76 8.83
CA GLU A 169 -2.10 -8.41 8.44
C GLU A 169 -2.29 -9.92 8.25
N ASP A 170 -2.97 -10.58 9.19
CA ASP A 170 -3.32 -12.00 9.10
C ASP A 170 -4.24 -12.27 7.89
N SER A 171 -5.27 -11.44 7.69
CA SER A 171 -6.21 -11.59 6.58
C SER A 171 -5.55 -11.41 5.22
N LEU A 172 -4.71 -10.38 5.06
CA LEU A 172 -3.89 -10.18 3.86
C LEU A 172 -2.84 -11.28 3.69
N GLY A 173 -2.35 -11.84 4.80
CA GLY A 173 -1.36 -12.92 4.81
C GLY A 173 -1.89 -14.24 4.25
N LYS A 174 -3.21 -14.46 4.31
CA LYS A 174 -3.91 -15.63 3.76
C LYS A 174 -4.15 -15.56 2.25
N LEU A 175 -3.90 -14.41 1.61
CA LEU A 175 -4.03 -14.25 0.16
C LEU A 175 -2.82 -14.81 -0.58
N ASP A 176 -3.07 -15.52 -1.69
CA ASP A 176 -2.04 -16.09 -2.55
C ASP A 176 -1.42 -15.04 -3.48
N TRP A 177 -0.62 -14.12 -2.91
CA TRP A 177 -0.03 -13.01 -3.65
C TRP A 177 0.85 -13.49 -4.82
N PRO A 178 0.78 -12.84 -5.99
CA PRO A 178 1.60 -13.22 -7.13
C PRO A 178 3.08 -12.98 -6.85
N ASP A 179 3.94 -13.81 -7.44
CA ASP A 179 5.37 -13.54 -7.48
C ASP A 179 5.62 -12.29 -8.33
N VAL A 180 6.05 -11.20 -7.67
CA VAL A 180 6.31 -9.91 -8.30
C VAL A 180 7.72 -9.78 -8.88
N THR A 181 8.50 -10.87 -8.93
CA THR A 181 9.83 -10.87 -9.56
C THR A 181 9.78 -10.99 -11.08
N HIS A 182 8.71 -11.59 -11.62
CA HIS A 182 8.55 -11.86 -13.04
C HIS A 182 7.36 -11.10 -13.63
N GLU A 183 7.60 -10.34 -14.69
CA GLU A 183 6.58 -9.52 -15.37
C GLU A 183 5.40 -10.37 -15.88
N GLU A 184 5.68 -11.57 -16.41
CA GLU A 184 4.63 -12.45 -16.92
C GLU A 184 3.68 -12.93 -15.81
N THR A 185 4.19 -13.19 -14.60
CA THR A 185 3.36 -13.56 -13.44
C THR A 185 2.43 -12.41 -13.04
N ILE A 186 2.96 -11.18 -12.99
CA ILE A 186 2.17 -9.97 -12.71
C ILE A 186 1.09 -9.81 -13.78
N ARG A 187 1.46 -9.96 -15.05
CA ARG A 187 0.54 -9.84 -16.19
C ARG A 187 -0.59 -10.86 -16.12
N VAL A 188 -0.28 -12.13 -15.88
CA VAL A 188 -1.27 -13.20 -15.73
C VAL A 188 -2.20 -12.89 -14.55
N PHE A 189 -1.65 -12.51 -13.40
CA PHE A 189 -2.44 -12.13 -12.22
C PHE A 189 -3.40 -10.97 -12.52
N CYS A 190 -2.92 -9.91 -13.18
CA CYS A 190 -3.76 -8.78 -13.56
C CYS A 190 -4.89 -9.22 -14.49
N LEU A 191 -4.61 -10.03 -15.51
CA LEU A 191 -5.65 -10.52 -16.44
C LEU A 191 -6.68 -11.41 -15.75
N GLN A 192 -6.26 -12.28 -14.83
CA GLN A 192 -7.16 -13.17 -14.08
C GLN A 192 -8.10 -12.42 -13.13
N THR A 193 -7.65 -11.30 -12.58
CA THR A 193 -8.40 -10.52 -11.58
C THR A 193 -9.12 -9.31 -12.16
N SER A 194 -8.89 -8.99 -13.44
CA SER A 194 -9.50 -7.84 -14.12
C SER A 194 -10.98 -8.07 -14.42
N SER A 195 -11.78 -7.03 -14.20
CA SER A 195 -13.19 -6.98 -14.65
C SER A 195 -13.34 -6.41 -16.06
N LEU A 196 -12.34 -5.69 -16.56
CA LEU A 196 -12.33 -5.03 -17.86
C LEU A 196 -10.94 -5.14 -18.49
N ILE A 197 -10.87 -5.54 -19.75
CA ILE A 197 -9.63 -5.74 -20.49
C ILE A 197 -9.71 -4.96 -21.79
N PHE A 198 -8.78 -4.03 -21.96
CA PHE A 198 -8.62 -3.30 -23.21
C PHE A 198 -7.49 -3.93 -24.03
N SER A 199 -7.78 -4.23 -25.28
CA SER A 199 -6.79 -4.78 -26.21
C SER A 199 -7.15 -4.38 -27.63
N THR A 200 -6.16 -4.36 -28.51
CA THR A 200 -6.43 -4.31 -29.96
C THR A 200 -7.00 -5.67 -30.40
N ALA A 201 -7.81 -5.67 -31.47
CA ALA A 201 -8.41 -6.90 -32.01
C ALA A 201 -7.37 -8.00 -32.24
N SER A 202 -6.22 -7.66 -32.84
CA SER A 202 -5.11 -8.61 -33.03
C SER A 202 -4.58 -9.12 -31.68
N SER A 203 -4.15 -8.24 -30.78
CA SER A 203 -3.53 -8.62 -29.50
C SER A 203 -4.44 -9.41 -28.55
N SER A 204 -5.76 -9.37 -28.75
CA SER A 204 -6.72 -10.16 -28.00
C SER A 204 -6.45 -11.67 -28.07
N PHE A 205 -5.74 -12.15 -29.10
CA PHE A 205 -5.31 -13.54 -29.23
C PHE A 205 -4.56 -14.04 -27.98
N LYS A 206 -3.83 -13.15 -27.30
CA LYS A 206 -3.04 -13.50 -26.10
C LYS A 206 -3.93 -13.94 -24.94
N LEU A 207 -5.18 -13.50 -24.89
CA LEU A 207 -6.14 -13.86 -23.84
C LEU A 207 -6.55 -15.33 -23.90
N HIS A 208 -6.46 -15.98 -25.07
CA HIS A 208 -6.72 -17.43 -25.18
C HIS A 208 -5.72 -18.29 -24.39
N SER A 209 -4.51 -17.76 -24.12
CA SER A 209 -3.47 -18.48 -23.39
C SER A 209 -3.57 -18.33 -21.87
N VAL A 210 -4.49 -17.49 -21.38
CA VAL A 210 -4.63 -17.19 -19.95
C VAL A 210 -5.86 -17.88 -19.40
N ALA A 211 -5.68 -18.69 -18.36
CA ALA A 211 -6.79 -19.29 -17.61
C ALA A 211 -7.44 -18.23 -16.72
N MET A 212 -8.41 -17.50 -17.27
CA MET A 212 -9.15 -16.44 -16.57
C MET A 212 -10.65 -16.72 -16.53
N LYS A 213 -11.38 -15.98 -15.70
CA LYS A 213 -12.84 -16.01 -15.70
C LYS A 213 -13.33 -15.61 -17.11
N PRO A 214 -14.32 -16.33 -17.68
CA PRO A 214 -14.76 -16.01 -19.03
C PRO A 214 -15.30 -14.58 -19.15
N LEU A 215 -15.06 -13.98 -20.31
CA LEU A 215 -15.54 -12.64 -20.65
C LEU A 215 -16.91 -12.81 -21.31
N ASN A 216 -17.96 -12.31 -20.67
CA ASN A 216 -19.32 -12.52 -21.18
C ASN A 216 -19.72 -11.51 -22.27
N VAL A 217 -19.04 -10.36 -22.33
CA VAL A 217 -19.37 -9.23 -23.19
C VAL A 217 -18.11 -8.78 -23.93
N LEU A 218 -18.20 -8.67 -25.25
CA LEU A 218 -17.20 -8.06 -26.11
C LEU A 218 -17.73 -6.73 -26.64
N VAL A 219 -16.93 -5.68 -26.51
CA VAL A 219 -17.17 -4.39 -27.18
C VAL A 219 -16.03 -4.16 -28.17
N VAL A 220 -16.37 -3.95 -29.43
CA VAL A 220 -15.42 -3.60 -30.49
C VAL A 220 -15.69 -2.17 -30.90
N ASP A 221 -14.78 -1.28 -30.52
CA ASP A 221 -14.78 0.12 -30.96
C ASP A 221 -14.12 0.21 -32.36
N GLU A 222 -14.53 1.20 -33.15
CA GLU A 222 -14.11 1.37 -34.55
C GLU A 222 -14.30 0.10 -35.41
N ALA A 223 -15.38 -0.64 -35.17
CA ALA A 223 -15.65 -1.93 -35.81
C ALA A 223 -15.74 -1.85 -37.34
N ALA A 224 -16.13 -0.69 -37.89
CA ALA A 224 -16.17 -0.43 -39.33
C ALA A 224 -14.77 -0.35 -39.97
N GLN A 225 -13.72 -0.11 -39.17
CA GLN A 225 -12.33 0.01 -39.63
C GLN A 225 -11.55 -1.32 -39.55
N LEU A 226 -12.17 -2.40 -39.04
CA LEU A 226 -11.57 -3.73 -38.98
C LEU A 226 -11.95 -4.56 -40.19
N LYS A 227 -11.02 -5.37 -40.70
CA LYS A 227 -11.36 -6.44 -41.65
C LYS A 227 -12.17 -7.50 -40.90
N GLU A 228 -13.09 -8.17 -41.57
CA GLU A 228 -13.89 -9.24 -40.96
C GLU A 228 -13.03 -10.26 -40.18
N CYS A 229 -11.89 -10.68 -40.76
CA CYS A 229 -10.97 -11.63 -40.12
C CYS A 229 -10.31 -11.11 -38.82
N GLU A 230 -10.15 -9.79 -38.67
CA GLU A 230 -9.56 -9.18 -37.49
C GLU A 230 -10.57 -9.16 -36.33
N SER A 231 -11.85 -8.91 -36.64
CA SER A 231 -12.96 -8.96 -35.67
C SER A 231 -13.20 -10.36 -35.12
N ILE A 232 -12.91 -11.41 -35.90
CA ILE A 232 -13.07 -12.81 -35.47
C ILE A 232 -12.16 -13.15 -34.29
N ILE A 233 -10.96 -12.57 -34.21
CA ILE A 233 -9.97 -12.89 -33.16
C ILE A 233 -10.57 -12.71 -31.75
N PRO A 234 -11.11 -11.53 -31.37
CA PRO A 234 -11.76 -11.37 -30.07
C PRO A 234 -13.12 -12.06 -29.96
N LEU A 235 -13.85 -12.25 -31.07
CA LEU A 235 -15.14 -12.95 -31.07
C LEU A 235 -15.02 -14.44 -30.72
N LEU A 236 -13.87 -15.05 -30.98
CA LEU A 236 -13.59 -16.44 -30.63
C LEU A 236 -13.17 -16.63 -29.17
N LEU A 237 -13.07 -15.56 -28.37
CA LEU A 237 -12.81 -15.68 -26.94
C LEU A 237 -13.90 -16.53 -26.28
N LYS A 238 -13.50 -17.30 -25.27
CA LYS A 238 -14.37 -18.28 -24.63
C LYS A 238 -15.52 -17.60 -23.90
N ASP A 239 -16.73 -18.14 -24.11
CA ASP A 239 -17.99 -17.78 -23.45
C ASP A 239 -18.44 -16.31 -23.65
N ILE A 240 -18.05 -15.69 -24.79
CA ILE A 240 -18.63 -14.43 -25.25
C ILE A 240 -20.09 -14.67 -25.66
N ASN A 241 -21.03 -14.10 -24.88
CA ASN A 241 -22.47 -14.24 -25.13
C ASN A 241 -23.07 -12.98 -25.78
N HIS A 242 -22.41 -11.84 -25.67
CA HIS A 242 -22.85 -10.57 -26.23
C HIS A 242 -21.70 -9.85 -26.92
N GLY A 243 -21.85 -9.61 -28.23
CA GLY A 243 -20.95 -8.76 -29.02
C GLY A 243 -21.62 -7.43 -29.32
N ILE A 244 -20.95 -6.32 -28.98
CA ILE A 244 -21.37 -4.96 -29.29
C ILE A 244 -20.33 -4.38 -30.24
N LEU A 245 -20.72 -4.18 -31.50
CA LEU A 245 -19.89 -3.55 -32.50
C LEU A 245 -20.28 -2.08 -32.61
N VAL A 246 -19.31 -1.18 -32.45
CA VAL A 246 -19.51 0.27 -32.55
C VAL A 246 -18.63 0.78 -33.69
N GLY A 247 -19.23 1.42 -34.68
CA GLY A 247 -18.53 1.94 -35.85
C GLY A 247 -19.45 2.83 -36.68
N ASP A 248 -18.88 3.43 -37.72
CA ASP A 248 -19.60 4.25 -38.70
C ASP A 248 -19.19 3.81 -40.11
N GLU A 249 -20.09 3.15 -40.83
CA GLU A 249 -19.82 2.64 -42.17
C GLU A 249 -19.58 3.74 -43.21
N ARG A 250 -19.88 5.01 -42.87
CA ARG A 250 -19.66 6.16 -43.75
C ARG A 250 -18.28 6.80 -43.56
N GLN A 251 -17.49 6.33 -42.60
CA GLN A 251 -16.11 6.77 -42.38
C GLN A 251 -15.11 5.96 -43.22
N LEU A 252 -13.83 6.00 -42.86
CA LEU A 252 -12.76 5.30 -43.58
C LEU A 252 -12.94 3.77 -43.45
N PRO A 253 -12.86 3.00 -44.54
CA PRO A 253 -12.89 1.54 -44.48
C PRO A 253 -11.57 0.98 -43.95
N ALA A 254 -11.54 -0.34 -43.67
CA ALA A 254 -10.32 -1.01 -43.25
C ALA A 254 -9.18 -0.87 -44.28
N MET A 255 -7.97 -0.57 -43.81
CA MET A 255 -6.81 -0.40 -44.67
C MET A 255 -6.38 -1.73 -45.30
N VAL A 256 -6.30 -1.75 -46.63
CA VAL A 256 -5.81 -2.89 -47.42
C VAL A 256 -4.76 -2.40 -48.40
N GLU A 257 -3.53 -2.92 -48.30
CA GLU A 257 -2.42 -2.52 -49.19
C GLU A 257 -2.59 -3.02 -50.63
N SER A 258 -3.19 -4.20 -50.80
CA SER A 258 -3.38 -4.85 -52.10
C SER A 258 -4.68 -4.39 -52.77
N ASN A 259 -4.56 -3.70 -53.91
CA ASN A 259 -5.72 -3.31 -54.73
C ASN A 259 -6.52 -4.53 -55.22
N VAL A 260 -5.88 -5.67 -55.43
CA VAL A 260 -6.56 -6.92 -55.82
C VAL A 260 -7.43 -7.42 -54.67
N SER A 261 -6.91 -7.39 -53.44
CA SER A 261 -7.64 -7.79 -52.24
C SER A 261 -8.79 -6.83 -51.93
N LEU A 262 -8.57 -5.53 -52.13
CA LEU A 262 -9.62 -4.52 -52.02
C LEU A 262 -10.76 -4.78 -53.02
N GLY A 263 -10.42 -5.10 -54.26
CA GLY A 263 -11.40 -5.39 -55.33
C GLY A 263 -12.28 -6.62 -55.08
N VAL A 264 -11.86 -7.55 -54.22
CA VAL A 264 -12.64 -8.72 -53.82
C VAL A 264 -13.32 -8.57 -52.45
N GLY A 265 -13.28 -7.37 -51.86
CA GLY A 265 -13.98 -7.06 -50.60
C GLY A 265 -13.23 -7.43 -49.32
N TYR A 266 -11.92 -7.69 -49.37
CA TYR A 266 -11.13 -8.04 -48.17
C TYR A 266 -11.12 -6.94 -47.09
N GLY A 267 -11.31 -5.68 -47.49
CA GLY A 267 -11.41 -4.54 -46.59
C GLY A 267 -12.79 -4.35 -45.97
N ARG A 268 -13.77 -5.19 -46.31
CA ARG A 268 -15.11 -5.10 -45.75
C ARG A 268 -15.09 -5.54 -44.29
N SER A 269 -15.70 -4.73 -43.44
CA SER A 269 -15.83 -5.04 -42.02
C SER A 269 -16.98 -5.98 -41.74
N LEU A 270 -16.95 -6.63 -40.58
CA LEU A 270 -18.11 -7.38 -40.08
C LEU A 270 -19.30 -6.47 -39.71
N PHE A 271 -19.03 -5.17 -39.53
CA PHE A 271 -20.03 -4.17 -39.17
C PHE A 271 -20.93 -3.79 -40.35
N GLU A 272 -20.42 -3.84 -41.58
CA GLU A 272 -21.11 -3.54 -42.85
C GLU A 272 -21.96 -4.69 -43.41
#